data_AF-A0A2N3YLD7-F1
#
_entry.id   AF-A0A2N3YLD7-F1
#
_cell.length_a   1.000
_cell.length_b   1.000
_cell.length_c   1.000
_cell.angle_alpha   90.00
_cell.angle_beta   90.00
_cell.angle_gamma   90.00
#
_symmetry.space_group_name_H-M   'P 1'
#
loop_
_entity.id
_entity.type
_entity.pdbx_description
1 polymer ?
#
loop_
_entity_poly.entity_id
_entity_poly.type
_entity_poly.pdbx_seq_one_letter_code
_entity_poly.pdbx_strand_id
1 'polypeptide(L)'
;MRPPSESEVTREYRHLLRTASGDWQETAHRHALLALGPTVREQLLGELRRILLTGYHVAPDDVHALARILVRAERRRPRVLLDALRPALLDVLATAVVASPTGGMLRAGIDVWDGADPALVPDPPVEPDHHQQWLLQRATPGAEGDAAAFRPALPADRRRAR
;
A
#
# COMPACT_ATOMS: atom_id res chain seq x y z
N MET A 1 6.76 25.77 25.50
CA MET A 1 7.25 24.40 25.26
C MET A 1 7.19 24.17 23.75
N ARG A 2 8.32 24.24 23.05
CA ARG A 2 8.39 24.00 21.60
C ARG A 2 8.17 22.49 21.38
N PRO A 3 7.29 22.05 20.46
CA PRO A 3 7.16 20.61 20.17
C PRO A 3 8.55 20.06 19.79
N PRO A 4 8.87 18.81 20.14
CA PRO A 4 10.14 18.22 19.75
C PRO A 4 10.26 18.36 18.23
N SER A 5 11.30 19.04 17.78
CA SER A 5 11.64 19.10 16.37
C SER A 5 11.80 17.67 15.85
N GLU A 6 11.15 17.36 14.72
CA GLU A 6 11.33 16.11 13.98
C GLU A 6 12.84 15.81 13.88
N SER A 7 13.26 14.57 14.16
CA SER A 7 14.66 14.18 14.00
C SER A 7 15.04 14.21 12.53
N GLU A 8 16.31 14.51 12.24
CA GLU A 8 16.81 14.54 10.85
C GLU A 8 16.51 13.22 10.14
N VAL A 9 16.83 12.08 10.78
CA VAL A 9 16.54 10.74 10.26
C VAL A 9 15.06 10.52 9.98
N THR A 10 14.16 10.98 10.85
CA THR A 10 12.70 10.85 10.61
C THR A 10 12.27 11.69 9.41
N ARG A 11 12.82 12.90 9.26
CA ARG A 11 12.58 13.76 8.10
C ARG A 11 13.04 13.07 6.81
N GLU A 12 14.22 12.46 6.81
CA GLU A 12 14.72 11.75 5.64
C GLU A 12 13.90 10.49 5.31
N TYR A 13 13.51 9.73 6.32
CA TYR A 13 12.63 8.59 6.13
C TYR A 13 11.29 9.01 5.53
N ARG A 14 10.69 10.10 6.04
CA ARG A 14 9.48 10.70 5.47
C ARG A 14 9.68 11.12 4.02
N HIS A 15 10.82 11.72 3.68
CA HIS A 15 11.14 12.05 2.29
C HIS A 15 11.14 10.80 1.40
N LEU A 16 11.87 9.75 1.81
CA LEU A 16 11.98 8.49 1.07
C LEU A 16 10.61 7.85 0.85
N LEU A 17 9.74 7.83 1.86
CA LEU A 17 8.38 7.29 1.75
C LEU A 17 7.52 8.05 0.73
N ARG A 18 7.86 9.30 0.40
CA ARG A 18 7.12 10.12 -0.56
C ARG A 18 7.71 10.16 -1.95
N THR A 19 9.02 10.05 -2.10
CA THR A 19 9.68 10.20 -3.40
C THR A 19 10.05 8.88 -4.05
N ALA A 20 10.33 7.84 -3.27
CA ALA A 20 10.70 6.54 -3.83
C ALA A 20 9.49 5.76 -4.33
N SER A 21 9.67 4.97 -5.40
CA SER A 21 8.62 4.04 -5.86
C SER A 21 8.36 2.94 -4.84
N GLY A 22 7.19 2.28 -4.92
CA GLY A 22 6.84 1.20 -3.98
C GLY A 22 7.85 0.05 -3.95
N ASP A 23 8.39 -0.34 -5.11
CA ASP A 23 9.38 -1.41 -5.21
C ASP A 23 10.72 -1.03 -4.55
N TRP A 24 11.13 0.23 -4.73
CA TRP A 24 12.33 0.77 -4.11
C TRP A 24 12.17 0.92 -2.59
N GLN A 25 11.00 1.37 -2.13
CA GLN A 25 10.66 1.39 -0.72
C GLN A 25 10.68 -0.02 -0.12
N GLU A 26 10.07 -1.02 -0.79
CA GLU A 26 10.05 -2.40 -0.28
C GLU A 26 11.48 -2.95 -0.19
N THR A 27 12.31 -2.66 -1.19
CA THR A 27 13.73 -3.06 -1.18
C THR A 27 14.50 -2.45 -0.01
N ALA A 28 14.35 -1.15 0.24
CA ALA A 28 14.98 -0.48 1.36
C ALA A 28 14.52 -1.05 2.72
N HIS A 29 13.22 -1.31 2.88
CA HIS A 29 12.67 -1.93 4.09
C HIS A 29 13.17 -3.37 4.27
N ARG A 30 13.33 -4.15 3.20
CA ARG A 30 13.92 -5.50 3.30
C ARG A 30 15.35 -5.45 3.80
N HIS A 31 16.19 -4.57 3.25
CA HIS A 31 17.57 -4.40 3.72
C HIS A 31 17.61 -3.96 5.19
N ALA A 32 16.75 -3.02 5.58
CA ALA A 32 16.64 -2.58 6.96
C ALA A 32 16.24 -3.73 7.91
N LEU A 33 15.19 -4.46 7.57
CA LEU A 33 14.66 -5.57 8.40
C LEU A 33 15.65 -6.74 8.53
N LEU A 34 16.49 -6.99 7.51
CA LEU A 34 17.59 -7.96 7.60
C LEU A 34 18.68 -7.51 8.57
N ALA A 35 18.97 -6.21 8.63
CA ALA A 35 19.94 -5.63 9.57
C ALA A 35 19.37 -5.55 11.01
N LEU A 36 18.05 -5.42 11.15
CA LEU A 36 17.39 -5.44 12.45
C LEU A 36 17.41 -6.86 13.06
N GLY A 37 17.55 -6.94 14.38
CA GLY A 37 17.48 -8.21 15.11
C GLY A 37 16.07 -8.81 15.15
N PRO A 38 15.93 -10.12 15.40
CA PRO A 38 14.64 -10.83 15.43
C PRO A 38 13.66 -10.21 16.44
N THR A 39 14.13 -9.81 17.63
CA THR A 39 13.30 -9.14 18.65
C THR A 39 12.67 -7.85 18.15
N VAL A 40 13.40 -7.06 17.35
CA VAL A 40 12.85 -5.81 16.79
C VAL A 40 11.81 -6.12 15.71
N ARG A 41 12.05 -7.13 14.86
CA ARG A 41 11.08 -7.57 13.85
C ARG A 41 9.78 -8.07 14.49
N GLU A 42 9.87 -8.84 15.58
CA GLU A 42 8.72 -9.27 16.38
C GLU A 42 7.91 -8.09 16.92
N GLN A 43 8.61 -7.11 17.50
CA GLN A 43 7.97 -5.90 18.01
C GLN A 43 7.30 -5.11 16.89
N LEU A 44 7.96 -4.93 15.75
CA LEU A 44 7.39 -4.26 14.57
C LEU A 44 6.15 -4.97 14.06
N LEU A 45 6.19 -6.29 13.88
CA LEU A 45 5.04 -7.07 13.45
C LEU A 45 3.88 -6.99 14.45
N GLY A 46 4.18 -7.01 15.75
CA GLY A 46 3.19 -6.80 16.82
C GLY A 46 2.50 -5.44 16.75
N GLU A 47 3.27 -4.37 16.49
CA GLU A 47 2.70 -3.03 16.26
C GLU A 47 1.82 -2.99 15.01
N LEU A 48 2.32 -3.53 13.89
CA LEU A 48 1.60 -3.50 12.62
C LEU A 48 0.27 -4.25 12.71
N ARG A 49 0.23 -5.39 13.41
CA ARG A 49 -1.03 -6.12 13.66
C ARG A 49 -2.03 -5.26 14.43
N ARG A 50 -1.58 -4.47 15.40
CA ARG A 50 -2.46 -3.58 16.18
C ARG A 50 -2.95 -2.39 15.36
N ILE A 51 -2.08 -1.78 14.56
CA ILE A 51 -2.38 -0.58 13.75
C ILE A 51 -3.27 -0.94 12.56
N LEU A 52 -2.97 -2.05 11.89
CA LEU A 52 -3.56 -2.41 10.59
C LEU A 52 -4.61 -3.53 10.69
N LEU A 53 -4.72 -4.20 11.84
CA LEU A 53 -5.61 -5.34 12.06
C LEU A 53 -5.40 -6.49 11.04
N THR A 54 -4.17 -6.62 10.52
CA THR A 54 -3.77 -7.64 9.52
C THR A 54 -2.37 -8.19 9.80
N GLY A 55 -1.91 -9.16 9.02
CA GLY A 55 -0.56 -9.74 9.15
C GLY A 55 -0.45 -10.84 10.22
N TYR A 56 -1.57 -11.42 10.67
CA TYR A 56 -1.59 -12.51 11.65
C TYR A 56 -0.99 -13.82 11.12
N HIS A 57 -1.00 -14.03 9.80
CA HIS A 57 -0.37 -15.19 9.16
C HIS A 57 1.12 -14.99 8.86
N VAL A 58 1.63 -13.76 9.00
CA VAL A 58 3.03 -13.44 8.71
C VAL A 58 3.90 -13.78 9.91
N ALA A 59 5.03 -14.42 9.67
CA ALA A 59 6.04 -14.67 10.71
C ALA A 59 6.97 -13.44 10.86
N PRO A 60 7.51 -13.17 12.06
CA PRO A 60 8.48 -12.08 12.27
C PRO A 60 9.72 -12.17 11.36
N ASP A 61 10.14 -13.38 11.02
CA ASP A 61 11.30 -13.63 10.16
C ASP A 61 10.98 -13.63 8.66
N ASP A 62 9.69 -13.53 8.28
CA ASP A 62 9.31 -13.30 6.88
C ASP A 62 9.49 -11.82 6.51
N VAL A 63 10.76 -11.44 6.36
CA VAL A 63 11.19 -10.07 6.06
C VAL A 63 10.54 -9.53 4.78
N HIS A 64 10.33 -10.39 3.78
CA HIS A 64 9.69 -9.99 2.53
C HIS A 64 8.22 -9.62 2.74
N ALA A 65 7.45 -10.45 3.45
CA ALA A 65 6.06 -10.14 3.76
C ALA A 65 5.95 -8.91 4.67
N LEU A 66 6.83 -8.78 5.65
CA LEU A 66 6.83 -7.65 6.59
C LEU A 66 7.13 -6.32 5.88
N ALA A 67 8.13 -6.26 5.00
CA ALA A 67 8.43 -5.09 4.18
C ALA A 67 7.24 -4.69 3.29
N ARG A 68 6.60 -5.68 2.66
CA ARG A 68 5.43 -5.45 1.81
C ARG A 68 4.25 -4.89 2.59
N ILE A 69 4.01 -5.36 3.82
CA ILE A 69 2.95 -4.83 4.68
C ILE A 69 3.23 -3.37 5.03
N LEU A 70 4.47 -3.04 5.43
CA LEU A 70 4.88 -1.67 5.75
C LEU A 70 4.61 -0.72 4.58
N VAL A 71 5.12 -1.05 3.39
CA VAL A 71 4.97 -0.19 2.20
C VAL A 71 3.51 -0.08 1.78
N ARG A 72 2.75 -1.18 1.77
CA ARG A 72 1.33 -1.14 1.41
C ARG A 72 0.51 -0.33 2.42
N ALA A 73 0.83 -0.41 3.70
CA ALA A 73 0.17 0.37 4.73
C ALA A 73 0.38 1.86 4.48
N GLU A 74 1.63 2.27 4.30
CA GLU A 74 2.00 3.68 4.05
C GLU A 74 1.38 4.20 2.75
N ARG A 75 1.39 3.42 1.66
CA ARG A 75 0.75 3.83 0.41
C ARG A 75 -0.76 3.95 0.53
N ARG A 76 -1.41 3.05 1.27
CA ARG A 76 -2.87 3.05 1.44
C ARG A 76 -3.33 4.16 2.36
N ARG A 77 -2.56 4.44 3.42
CA ARG A 77 -2.83 5.52 4.37
C ARG A 77 -1.51 6.25 4.63
N PRO A 78 -1.21 7.29 3.84
CA PRO A 78 0.00 8.09 3.98
C PRO A 78 0.17 8.59 5.41
N ARG A 79 1.41 8.56 5.89
CA ARG A 79 1.85 8.84 7.25
C ARG A 79 1.42 7.84 8.31
N VAL A 80 0.74 6.74 7.99
CA VAL A 80 0.29 5.79 9.01
C VAL A 80 1.47 5.24 9.80
N LEU A 81 2.62 5.02 9.18
CA LEU A 81 3.81 4.56 9.90
C LEU A 81 4.37 5.64 10.82
N LEU A 82 4.41 6.89 10.34
CA LEU A 82 4.94 8.03 11.10
C LEU A 82 4.06 8.39 12.31
N ASP A 83 2.74 8.29 12.14
CA ASP A 83 1.77 8.78 13.11
C ASP A 83 1.33 7.68 14.10
N ALA A 84 1.37 6.39 13.70
CA ALA A 84 0.83 5.29 14.51
C ALA A 84 1.89 4.35 15.13
N LEU A 85 3.10 4.26 14.57
CA LEU A 85 4.15 3.47 15.22
C LEU A 85 4.61 4.13 16.51
N ARG A 86 4.96 3.31 17.51
CA ARG A 86 5.62 3.81 18.72
C ARG A 86 6.90 4.58 18.34
N PRO A 87 7.16 5.77 18.92
CA PRO A 87 8.27 6.63 18.51
C PRO A 87 9.63 5.93 18.50
N ALA A 88 9.92 5.10 19.52
CA ALA A 88 11.18 4.34 19.58
C ALA A 88 11.33 3.31 18.46
N LEU A 89 10.25 2.65 18.05
CA LEU A 89 10.29 1.70 16.94
C LEU A 89 10.34 2.40 15.58
N LEU A 90 9.66 3.54 15.46
CA LEU A 90 9.78 4.39 14.28
C LEU A 90 11.21 4.86 14.09
N ASP A 91 11.88 5.34 15.14
CA ASP A 91 13.26 5.82 15.07
C ASP A 91 14.25 4.72 14.67
N VAL A 92 14.10 3.52 15.26
CA VAL A 92 14.90 2.33 14.90
C VAL A 92 14.67 1.93 13.44
N LEU A 93 13.41 1.88 12.99
CA LEU A 93 13.08 1.52 11.61
C LEU A 93 13.60 2.58 10.62
N ALA A 94 13.33 3.85 10.89
CA ALA A 94 13.75 4.99 10.06
C ALA A 94 15.27 5.00 9.91
N THR A 95 16.01 4.85 11.01
CA THR A 95 17.47 4.76 11.00
C THR A 95 17.95 3.61 10.13
N ALA A 96 17.37 2.41 10.30
CA ALA A 96 17.78 1.24 9.53
C ALA A 96 17.44 1.37 8.03
N VAL A 97 16.31 1.98 7.68
CA VAL A 97 15.92 2.20 6.27
C VAL A 97 16.80 3.24 5.61
N VAL A 98 17.02 4.38 6.26
CA VAL A 98 17.86 5.46 5.74
C VAL A 98 19.31 4.99 5.57
N ALA A 99 19.84 4.23 6.53
CA ALA A 99 21.20 3.70 6.47
C ALA A 99 21.35 2.49 5.53
N SER A 100 20.26 1.94 4.99
CA SER A 100 20.33 0.80 4.07
C SER A 100 20.98 1.19 2.73
N PRO A 101 21.58 0.23 1.99
CA PRO A 101 22.18 0.52 0.69
C PRO A 101 21.20 1.21 -0.28
N THR A 102 19.95 0.74 -0.32
CA THR A 102 18.90 1.34 -1.13
C THR A 102 18.46 2.69 -0.58
N GLY A 103 18.35 2.85 0.74
CA GLY A 103 18.02 4.15 1.36
C GLY A 103 19.02 5.24 1.00
N GLY A 104 20.32 4.92 1.03
CA GLY A 104 21.38 5.83 0.59
C GLY A 104 21.24 6.26 -0.87
N MET A 105 20.84 5.35 -1.76
CA MET A 105 20.59 5.67 -3.17
C MET A 105 19.35 6.56 -3.37
N LEU A 106 18.35 6.44 -2.49
CA LEU A 106 17.08 7.17 -2.57
C LEU A 106 17.10 8.54 -1.90
N ARG A 107 18.22 8.95 -1.30
CA ARG A 107 18.40 10.29 -0.70
C ARG A 107 18.48 11.43 -1.73
N ALA A 108 18.51 11.14 -3.02
CA ALA A 108 18.60 12.17 -4.06
C ALA A 108 17.43 13.17 -3.97
N GLY A 109 17.76 14.47 -3.90
CA GLY A 109 16.77 15.55 -3.88
C GLY A 109 16.28 15.97 -2.48
N ILE A 110 16.81 15.38 -1.41
CA ILE A 110 16.44 15.76 -0.05
C ILE A 110 16.95 17.15 0.36
N ASP A 111 18.10 17.55 -0.19
CA ASP A 111 18.78 18.83 0.02
C ASP A 111 17.98 20.00 -0.55
N VAL A 112 17.21 19.76 -1.62
CA VAL A 112 16.32 20.74 -2.24
C VAL A 112 14.86 20.64 -1.76
N TRP A 113 14.54 19.66 -0.92
CA TRP A 113 13.18 19.46 -0.41
C TRP A 113 12.84 20.42 0.73
N ASP A 114 11.78 21.21 0.52
CA ASP A 114 11.26 22.20 1.47
C ASP A 114 10.66 21.57 2.74
N GLY A 115 10.56 20.24 2.80
CA GLY A 115 10.02 19.51 3.94
C GLY A 115 8.50 19.43 3.95
N ALA A 116 7.81 20.01 2.97
CA ALA A 116 6.37 19.85 2.80
C ALA A 116 6.07 18.48 2.18
N ASP A 117 5.09 17.77 2.75
CA ASP A 117 4.57 16.55 2.13
C ASP A 117 3.91 16.94 0.79
N PRO A 118 4.38 16.46 -0.37
CA PRO A 118 3.71 16.76 -1.63
C PRO A 118 2.27 16.24 -1.59
N ALA A 119 1.35 16.96 -2.21
CA ALA A 119 -0.03 16.51 -2.32
C ALA A 119 -0.05 15.11 -2.97
N LEU A 120 -0.82 14.18 -2.39
CA LEU A 120 -0.98 12.87 -3.00
C LEU A 120 -1.57 13.06 -4.40
N VAL A 121 -0.78 12.72 -5.42
CA VAL A 121 -1.34 12.40 -6.72
C VAL A 121 -2.02 11.05 -6.53
N PRO A 122 -3.36 10.94 -6.61
CA PRO A 122 -4.03 9.66 -6.53
C PRO A 122 -3.46 8.75 -7.62
N ASP A 123 -3.24 7.48 -7.31
CA ASP A 123 -2.94 6.48 -8.34
C ASP A 123 -4.02 6.60 -9.44
N PRO A 124 -3.66 6.53 -10.73
CA PRO A 124 -4.65 6.57 -11.79
C PRO A 124 -5.72 5.50 -11.51
N PRO A 125 -7.00 5.80 -11.77
CA PRO A 125 -8.07 4.84 -11.50
C PRO A 125 -7.71 3.51 -12.18
N VAL A 126 -7.83 2.42 -11.43
CA VAL A 126 -7.65 1.07 -11.96
C VAL A 126 -8.59 0.92 -13.14
N GLU A 127 -8.04 0.57 -14.30
CA GLU A 127 -8.82 0.37 -15.51
C GLU A 127 -9.91 -0.67 -15.21
N PRO A 128 -11.20 -0.36 -15.51
CA PRO A 128 -12.29 -1.22 -15.10
C PRO A 128 -12.09 -2.62 -15.71
N ASP A 129 -12.28 -3.64 -14.88
CA ASP A 129 -12.19 -5.02 -15.37
C ASP A 129 -13.30 -5.29 -16.41
N HIS A 130 -13.18 -6.42 -17.11
CA HIS A 130 -14.11 -6.79 -18.18
C HIS A 130 -15.58 -6.81 -17.72
N HIS A 131 -15.85 -7.13 -16.45
CA HIS A 131 -17.20 -7.15 -15.89
C HIS A 131 -17.72 -5.73 -15.60
N GLN A 132 -16.87 -4.85 -15.10
CA GLN A 132 -17.17 -3.44 -14.88
C GLN A 132 -17.37 -2.68 -16.20
N GLN A 133 -16.54 -2.96 -17.22
CA GLN A 133 -16.74 -2.45 -18.58
C GLN A 133 -18.08 -2.90 -19.16
N TRP A 134 -18.44 -4.18 -18.98
CA TRP A 134 -19.73 -4.70 -19.44
C TRP A 134 -20.92 -4.00 -18.77
N LEU A 135 -20.84 -3.68 -17.47
CA LEU A 135 -21.90 -2.96 -16.76
C LEU A 135 -22.05 -1.51 -17.23
N LEU A 136 -20.94 -0.80 -17.47
CA LEU A 136 -20.95 0.58 -17.95
C LEU A 136 -21.57 0.72 -19.34
N GLN A 137 -21.27 -0.24 -20.23
CA GLN A 137 -21.87 -0.29 -21.57
C GLN A 137 -23.40 -0.41 -21.52
N ARG A 138 -23.94 -1.12 -20.51
CA ARG A 138 -25.40 -1.30 -20.34
C ARG A 138 -26.07 -0.13 -19.61
N ALA A 139 -25.32 0.60 -18.80
CA ALA A 139 -25.81 1.78 -18.08
C ALA A 139 -25.85 3.06 -18.96
N THR A 140 -25.26 3.02 -20.16
CA THR A 140 -25.25 4.16 -21.08
C THR A 140 -26.59 4.25 -21.83
N PRO A 141 -27.43 5.27 -21.60
CA PRO A 141 -28.71 5.40 -22.30
C PRO A 141 -28.42 5.79 -23.75
N GLY A 142 -28.69 4.89 -24.69
CA GLY A 142 -28.49 5.13 -26.13
C GLY A 142 -27.97 3.92 -26.93
N ALA A 143 -27.53 2.85 -26.27
CA ALA A 143 -27.20 1.59 -26.93
C ALA A 143 -28.40 0.61 -26.94
N GLU A 144 -29.58 1.09 -27.30
CA GLU A 144 -30.71 0.22 -27.70
C GLU A 144 -30.42 -0.32 -29.10
N GLY A 145 -29.47 -1.25 -29.21
CA GLY A 145 -29.02 -1.78 -30.50
C GLY A 145 -28.98 -3.29 -30.61
N ASP A 146 -28.59 -4.01 -29.55
CA ASP A 146 -28.22 -5.44 -29.74
C ASP A 146 -28.62 -6.39 -28.60
N ALA A 147 -29.65 -6.04 -27.82
CA ALA A 147 -30.24 -6.95 -26.84
C ALA A 147 -31.25 -7.96 -27.44
N ALA A 148 -31.22 -8.19 -28.76
CA ALA A 148 -32.16 -9.08 -29.46
C ALA A 148 -31.63 -10.51 -29.71
N ALA A 149 -30.36 -10.82 -29.40
CA ALA A 149 -29.73 -12.05 -29.89
C ALA A 149 -29.87 -13.31 -29.01
N PHE A 150 -30.55 -13.29 -27.86
CA PHE A 150 -30.75 -14.53 -27.09
C PHE A 150 -32.10 -14.59 -26.36
N ARG A 151 -33.15 -15.00 -27.07
CA ARG A 151 -34.33 -15.62 -26.45
C ARG A 151 -34.17 -17.14 -26.54
N PRO A 152 -33.93 -17.87 -25.43
CA PRO A 152 -34.05 -19.31 -25.47
C PRO A 152 -35.53 -19.66 -25.72
N ALA A 153 -35.79 -20.47 -26.74
CA ALA A 153 -37.12 -20.99 -27.03
C ALA A 153 -37.61 -21.81 -25.82
N LEU A 154 -38.70 -21.37 -25.19
CA LEU A 154 -39.37 -22.16 -24.16
C LEU A 154 -39.99 -23.40 -24.82
N PRO A 155 -39.80 -24.61 -24.27
CA PRO A 155 -40.39 -25.82 -24.83
C PRO A 155 -41.92 -25.77 -24.69
N ALA A 156 -42.62 -26.08 -25.78
CA ALA A 156 -44.07 -26.15 -25.81
C ALA A 156 -44.56 -27.28 -24.90
N ASP A 157 -45.28 -26.89 -23.86
CA ASP A 157 -45.90 -27.79 -22.88
C ASP A 157 -47.01 -28.62 -23.56
N ARG A 158 -46.72 -29.90 -23.81
CA ARG A 158 -47.70 -30.86 -24.33
C ARG A 158 -48.70 -31.18 -23.23
N ARG A 159 -49.78 -30.39 -23.15
CA ARG A 159 -50.98 -30.76 -22.41
C ARG A 159 -51.53 -32.08 -22.97
N ARG A 160 -51.41 -33.13 -22.17
CA ARG A 160 -52.29 -34.31 -22.25
C ARG A 160 -53.68 -33.86 -21.81
N ALA A 161 -54.66 -34.00 -22.69
CA ALA A 161 -56.06 -34.13 -22.33
C ALA A 161 -56.61 -35.37 -23.03
N ARG A 162 -57.49 -36.05 -22.30
CA ARG A 162 -58.09 -37.37 -22.54
C ARG A 162 -58.71 -37.57 -23.91
#